data_AF-A0A9W8UE68-F1
#
_entry.id   AF-A0A9W8UE68-F1
#
_cell.length_a   1.000
_cell.length_b   1.000
_cell.length_c   1.000
_cell.angle_alpha   90.00
_cell.angle_beta   90.00
_cell.angle_gamma   90.00
#
_symmetry.space_group_name_H-M   'P 1'
#
loop_
_entity.id
_entity.type
_entity.pdbx_description
1 polymer ?
#
loop_
_entity_poly.entity_id
_entity_poly.type
_entity_poly.pdbx_seq_one_letter_code
_entity_poly.pdbx_strand_id
1 'polypeptide(L)'
;MGVFDSLDAGITSMFGQWNGYSTGLVTLLLVVVTYRIVSSRDPDVHPMLLARQAVPSSVRNEGESPVYRSQAAPHGMPLNTGLNVKDPGASKWSRGRNGDLRDVWRKAAEGGENGAKGRVLTVLGSQNVVDHKLDDITRQINLIGQHIAEAGGIRVAIYLPNSIELLVTLFACSFYPNLTTVLIPFDVSNEELVSMLRRSAADTMVTAPGAFPFDAVVQAYPSLRQLIWVTDEGSNHMDWNEVPEGTGGNINVATWQDILRESPAHAGSELPATDPEKTPSDVVTFWQTEAGEVEEMVRFSQANLVSAISAQLAAIPTKERINPSDLFLPADSLANVYTLVHTLGALYSNASIALNSVAGKSPDLVLATQGVAPTVLVASPETLLKTHRESTSRLGSALANVSHVISTRSLALEGVHSTSNLFSGFSGASPSLGTTPGKLRLVLVAERAGADTPLLSANVLSDLRIFTGARVVYALTAAKVAGAISQTAFYDYRLPTDAKTHFGPPLTSVEVFLKDSGVHKTTDDQIEGQIVVKGPSVAGGEVNVGVAGKIRHDNTLAYA
;
A
#
# COMPACT_ATOMS: atom_id res chain seq x y z
N MET A 1 40.16 29.51 -57.81
CA MET A 1 38.72 29.79 -57.57
C MET A 1 38.41 29.28 -56.20
N GLY A 2 38.06 30.19 -55.30
CA GLY A 2 38.06 29.93 -53.87
C GLY A 2 36.87 29.07 -53.47
N VAL A 3 37.04 28.29 -52.40
CA VAL A 3 35.94 27.54 -51.74
C VAL A 3 34.73 28.46 -51.45
N PHE A 4 34.98 29.74 -51.23
CA PHE A 4 33.96 30.78 -51.05
C PHE A 4 33.13 31.05 -52.32
N ASP A 5 33.75 31.14 -53.50
CA ASP A 5 33.01 31.37 -54.76
C ASP A 5 32.14 30.15 -55.12
N SER A 6 32.61 28.94 -54.81
CA SER A 6 31.82 27.71 -55.01
C SER A 6 30.67 27.57 -54.02
N LEU A 7 30.83 28.05 -52.79
CA LEU A 7 29.76 28.10 -51.79
C LEU A 7 28.71 29.15 -52.18
N ASP A 8 29.14 30.32 -52.64
CA ASP A 8 28.24 31.41 -53.02
C ASP A 8 27.43 31.07 -54.27
N ALA A 9 28.06 30.45 -55.27
CA ALA A 9 27.36 29.89 -56.43
C ALA A 9 26.39 28.75 -56.04
N GLY A 10 26.79 27.89 -55.10
CA GLY A 10 25.94 26.82 -54.56
C GLY A 10 24.70 27.37 -53.86
N ILE A 11 24.86 28.34 -52.96
CA ILE A 11 23.77 28.98 -52.21
C ILE A 11 22.84 29.73 -53.17
N THR A 12 23.39 30.49 -54.12
CA THR A 12 22.61 31.22 -55.13
C THR A 12 21.79 30.26 -56.00
N SER A 13 22.34 29.10 -56.37
CA SER A 13 21.61 28.07 -57.12
C SER A 13 20.49 27.41 -56.31
N MET A 14 20.69 27.20 -55.00
CA MET A 14 19.67 26.66 -54.11
C MET A 14 18.49 27.63 -53.93
N PHE A 15 18.75 28.92 -53.78
CA PHE A 15 17.69 29.94 -53.72
C PHE A 15 17.04 30.19 -55.08
N GLY A 16 17.78 30.04 -56.18
CA GLY A 16 17.25 30.17 -57.55
C GLY A 16 16.26 29.07 -57.95
N GLN A 17 16.33 27.89 -57.33
CA GLN A 17 15.40 26.76 -57.57
C GLN A 17 14.30 26.65 -56.48
N TRP A 18 14.22 27.63 -55.58
CA TRP A 18 13.25 27.61 -54.49
C TRP A 18 11.82 27.81 -55.00
N ASN A 19 10.94 26.86 -54.73
CA ASN A 19 9.53 26.91 -55.13
C ASN A 19 8.60 26.57 -53.95
N GLY A 20 7.28 26.55 -54.18
CA GLY A 20 6.30 26.25 -53.14
C GLY A 20 6.50 24.87 -52.47
N TYR A 21 7.00 23.87 -53.20
CA TYR A 21 7.34 22.56 -52.63
C TYR A 21 8.57 22.64 -51.73
N SER A 22 9.61 23.40 -52.12
CA SER A 22 10.79 23.64 -51.29
C SER A 22 10.42 24.35 -49.97
N THR A 23 9.56 25.39 -50.02
CA THR A 23 9.02 26.03 -48.81
C THR A 23 8.27 25.03 -47.93
N GLY A 24 7.40 24.21 -48.52
CA GLY A 24 6.62 23.20 -47.80
C GLY A 24 7.50 22.16 -47.10
N LEU A 25 8.50 21.61 -47.80
CA LEU A 25 9.43 20.63 -47.25
C LEU A 25 10.31 21.22 -46.14
N VAL A 26 10.82 22.44 -46.31
CA VAL A 26 11.63 23.10 -45.26
C VAL A 26 10.76 23.44 -44.04
N THR A 27 9.52 23.86 -44.25
CA THR A 27 8.58 24.12 -43.14
C THR A 27 8.26 22.83 -42.40
N LEU A 28 7.98 21.74 -43.12
CA LEU A 28 7.76 20.42 -42.53
C LEU A 28 8.99 19.94 -41.76
N LEU A 29 10.20 20.10 -42.32
CA LEU A 29 11.46 19.75 -41.66
C LEU A 29 11.64 20.56 -40.38
N LEU A 30 11.44 21.87 -40.42
CA LEU A 30 11.51 22.74 -39.24
C LEU A 30 10.49 22.31 -38.19
N VAL A 31 9.25 22.04 -38.57
CA VAL A 31 8.22 21.53 -37.64
C VAL A 31 8.64 20.20 -37.03
N VAL A 32 9.17 19.25 -37.80
CA VAL A 32 9.64 17.94 -37.30
C VAL A 32 10.84 18.09 -36.38
N VAL A 33 11.82 18.93 -36.74
CA VAL A 33 13.03 19.16 -35.93
C VAL A 33 12.69 19.90 -34.65
N THR A 34 11.91 20.99 -34.72
CA THR A 34 11.41 21.71 -33.54
C THR A 34 10.58 20.80 -32.67
N TYR A 35 9.69 19.99 -33.25
CA TYR A 35 8.93 18.99 -32.50
C TYR A 35 9.87 18.01 -31.81
N ARG A 36 10.89 17.46 -32.49
CA ARG A 36 11.82 16.50 -31.89
C ARG A 36 12.64 17.12 -30.76
N ILE A 37 13.10 18.35 -30.89
CA ILE A 37 13.87 19.07 -29.84
C ILE A 37 12.98 19.40 -28.64
N VAL A 38 11.74 19.83 -28.87
CA VAL A 38 10.80 20.18 -27.79
C VAL A 38 10.21 18.94 -27.11
N SER A 39 10.03 17.84 -27.85
CA SER A 39 9.48 16.57 -27.33
C SER A 39 10.55 15.62 -26.78
N SER A 40 11.84 15.81 -27.08
CA SER A 40 12.90 15.02 -26.47
C SER A 40 12.95 15.32 -24.97
N ARG A 41 12.52 14.35 -24.18
CA ARG A 41 12.63 14.36 -22.72
C ARG A 41 13.56 13.25 -22.30
N ASP A 42 14.37 13.53 -21.29
CA ASP A 42 15.16 12.50 -20.64
C ASP A 42 14.23 11.54 -19.89
N PRO A 43 14.56 10.23 -19.84
CA PRO A 43 13.78 9.25 -19.09
C PRO A 43 13.77 9.61 -17.61
N ASP A 44 12.65 9.31 -16.91
CA ASP A 44 12.49 9.57 -15.47
C ASP A 44 13.58 8.87 -14.63
N VAL A 45 14.09 7.74 -15.13
CA VAL A 45 15.19 6.98 -14.53
C VAL A 45 16.18 6.54 -15.60
N HIS A 46 17.47 6.55 -15.26
CA HIS A 46 18.50 6.09 -16.17
C HIS A 46 18.32 4.59 -16.47
N PRO A 47 18.27 4.15 -17.76
CA PRO A 47 17.97 2.76 -18.13
C PRO A 47 18.90 1.72 -17.48
N MET A 48 20.16 2.08 -17.20
CA MET A 48 21.11 1.19 -16.52
C MET A 48 20.70 0.81 -15.09
N LEU A 49 19.93 1.65 -14.39
CA LEU A 49 19.42 1.32 -13.05
C LEU A 49 18.35 0.23 -13.12
N LEU A 50 17.56 0.21 -14.21
CA LEU A 50 16.55 -0.81 -14.46
C LEU A 50 17.12 -2.10 -15.03
N ALA A 51 18.36 -2.08 -15.54
CA ALA A 51 19.03 -3.28 -16.06
C ALA A 51 19.48 -4.24 -14.95
N ARG A 52 19.67 -3.76 -13.71
CA ARG A 52 20.06 -4.57 -12.54
C ARG A 52 19.43 -4.03 -11.26
N GLN A 53 18.18 -4.42 -11.01
CA GLN A 53 17.39 -3.85 -9.91
C GLN A 53 17.69 -4.46 -8.53
N ALA A 54 18.26 -5.66 -8.50
CA ALA A 54 18.71 -6.33 -7.27
C ALA A 54 20.15 -6.84 -7.39
N VAL A 55 20.76 -7.11 -6.23
CA VAL A 55 22.12 -7.62 -6.09
C VAL A 55 22.08 -9.11 -5.74
N PRO A 56 22.49 -10.02 -6.65
CA PRO A 56 22.67 -11.43 -6.31
C PRO A 56 23.92 -11.62 -5.45
N SER A 57 23.87 -12.59 -4.54
CA SER A 57 25.04 -13.08 -3.81
C SER A 57 26.05 -13.71 -4.77
N SER A 58 27.35 -13.62 -4.45
CA SER A 58 28.41 -14.32 -5.19
C SER A 58 28.45 -15.83 -4.90
N VAL A 59 27.77 -16.27 -3.84
CA VAL A 59 27.72 -17.68 -3.40
C VAL A 59 26.28 -18.17 -3.42
N ARG A 60 26.07 -19.41 -3.88
CA ARG A 60 24.79 -20.14 -3.85
C ARG A 60 24.99 -21.55 -3.28
N ASN A 61 23.96 -22.07 -2.62
CA ASN A 61 23.93 -23.48 -2.20
C ASN A 61 23.49 -24.36 -3.37
N GLU A 62 23.76 -25.67 -3.28
CA GLU A 62 23.26 -26.63 -4.24
C GLU A 62 21.72 -26.74 -4.14
N GLY A 63 21.03 -26.68 -5.28
CA GLY A 63 19.56 -26.69 -5.35
C GLY A 63 18.89 -25.37 -4.97
N GLU A 64 19.65 -24.28 -4.85
CA GLU A 64 19.15 -22.94 -4.55
C GLU A 64 19.71 -21.90 -5.53
N SER A 65 18.92 -20.86 -5.81
CA SER A 65 19.42 -19.67 -6.48
C SER A 65 20.36 -18.88 -5.56
N PRO A 66 21.16 -17.94 -6.11
CA PRO A 66 21.79 -16.91 -5.28
C PRO A 66 20.74 -16.16 -4.45
N VAL A 67 21.17 -15.61 -3.32
CA VAL A 67 20.34 -14.72 -2.50
C VAL A 67 20.32 -13.33 -3.11
N TYR A 68 19.13 -12.81 -3.40
CA TYR A 68 18.89 -11.48 -3.96
C TYR A 68 18.53 -10.48 -2.88
N ARG A 69 19.17 -9.32 -2.91
CA ARG A 69 18.89 -8.17 -2.03
C ARG A 69 18.66 -6.88 -2.82
N SER A 70 17.95 -5.94 -2.20
CA SER A 70 17.78 -4.59 -2.74
C SER A 70 19.13 -3.87 -2.91
N GLN A 71 19.27 -3.06 -3.95
CA GLN A 71 20.43 -2.18 -4.14
C GLN A 71 20.61 -1.18 -2.97
N ALA A 72 19.53 -0.84 -2.28
CA ALA A 72 19.56 0.06 -1.14
C ALA A 72 20.00 -0.62 0.17
N ALA A 73 20.07 -1.96 0.20
CA ALA A 73 20.57 -2.75 1.32
C ALA A 73 21.39 -3.95 0.78
N PRO A 74 22.55 -3.70 0.15
CA PRO A 74 23.32 -4.74 -0.52
C PRO A 74 23.94 -5.74 0.48
N HIS A 75 24.48 -6.84 -0.05
CA HIS A 75 25.26 -7.80 0.74
C HIS A 75 26.40 -7.10 1.48
N GLY A 76 26.58 -7.43 2.76
CA GLY A 76 27.54 -6.77 3.66
C GLY A 76 26.96 -5.59 4.47
N MET A 77 25.78 -5.07 4.11
CA MET A 77 25.03 -4.14 4.95
C MET A 77 23.88 -4.86 5.69
N PRO A 78 23.50 -4.39 6.89
CA PRO A 78 22.35 -4.95 7.60
C PRO A 78 21.05 -4.64 6.84
N LEU A 79 20.10 -5.58 6.89
CA LEU A 79 18.74 -5.34 6.42
C LEU A 79 18.07 -4.25 7.26
N ASN A 80 17.05 -3.61 6.69
CA ASN A 80 16.34 -2.54 7.37
C ASN A 80 15.44 -3.10 8.47
N THR A 81 15.82 -2.89 9.73
CA THR A 81 15.14 -3.46 10.91
C THR A 81 14.10 -2.55 11.55
N GLY A 82 14.05 -1.26 11.19
CA GLY A 82 13.03 -0.36 11.74
C GLY A 82 13.17 1.10 11.34
N LEU A 83 12.46 1.97 12.07
CA LEU A 83 12.24 3.39 11.75
C LEU A 83 13.37 4.33 12.18
N ASN A 84 14.39 3.80 12.87
CA ASN A 84 15.54 4.56 13.38
C ASN A 84 15.10 5.75 14.27
N VAL A 85 14.16 5.48 15.18
CA VAL A 85 13.56 6.45 16.10
C VAL A 85 14.63 6.98 17.04
N LYS A 86 14.70 8.30 17.19
CA LYS A 86 15.65 8.98 18.08
C LYS A 86 14.91 9.54 19.27
N ASP A 87 15.37 9.18 20.45
CA ASP A 87 14.78 9.67 21.69
C ASP A 87 15.15 11.15 21.91
N PRO A 88 14.30 11.92 22.63
CA PRO A 88 14.56 13.33 22.90
C PRO A 88 15.93 13.53 23.56
N GLY A 89 16.74 14.44 23.01
CA GLY A 89 18.10 14.71 23.49
C GLY A 89 19.20 13.79 22.93
N ALA A 90 18.84 12.74 22.17
CA ALA A 90 19.83 11.96 21.45
C ALA A 90 20.46 12.77 20.30
N SER A 91 21.76 12.53 20.07
CA SER A 91 22.51 13.23 19.02
C SER A 91 21.95 12.95 17.63
N LYS A 92 22.00 13.94 16.73
CA LYS A 92 21.54 13.77 15.33
C LYS A 92 22.30 12.65 14.61
N TRP A 93 23.52 12.31 15.03
CA TRP A 93 24.35 11.28 14.40
C TRP A 93 24.33 9.93 15.10
N SER A 94 23.64 9.79 16.25
CA SER A 94 23.51 8.48 16.89
C SER A 94 22.54 7.58 16.11
N ARG A 95 22.81 6.27 16.17
CA ARG A 95 21.88 5.26 15.68
C ARG A 95 20.64 5.29 16.58
N GLY A 96 19.47 5.43 15.97
CA GLY A 96 18.19 5.33 16.64
C GLY A 96 17.80 3.87 16.89
N ARG A 97 16.80 3.69 17.75
CA ARG A 97 16.19 2.38 17.99
C ARG A 97 15.28 1.99 16.82
N ASN A 98 14.96 0.70 16.71
CA ASN A 98 14.05 0.23 15.65
C ASN A 98 12.68 0.90 15.77
N GLY A 99 12.19 1.09 16.99
CA GLY A 99 10.87 1.63 17.28
C GLY A 99 9.79 0.55 17.31
N ASP A 100 8.58 0.96 17.65
CA ASP A 100 7.35 0.16 17.67
C ASP A 100 6.15 0.99 17.13
N LEU A 101 4.94 0.42 17.15
CA LEU A 101 3.74 1.15 16.69
C LEU A 101 3.41 2.38 17.55
N ARG A 102 3.81 2.42 18.82
CA ARG A 102 3.60 3.60 19.69
C ARG A 102 4.38 4.79 19.17
N ASP A 103 5.57 4.56 18.62
CA ASP A 103 6.38 5.61 17.99
C ASP A 103 5.79 6.13 16.69
N VAL A 104 5.08 5.29 15.94
CA VAL A 104 4.34 5.72 14.74
C VAL A 104 3.28 6.75 15.14
N TRP A 105 2.48 6.43 16.17
CA TRP A 105 1.47 7.37 16.68
C TRP A 105 2.10 8.63 17.28
N ARG A 106 3.15 8.47 18.10
CA ARG A 106 3.87 9.59 18.70
C ARG A 106 4.41 10.53 17.63
N LYS A 107 4.98 9.98 16.55
CA LYS A 107 5.49 10.79 15.43
C LYS A 107 4.39 11.57 14.71
N ALA A 108 3.21 10.97 14.55
CA ALA A 108 2.04 11.63 13.97
C ALA A 108 1.51 12.75 14.88
N ALA A 109 1.42 12.48 16.20
CA ALA A 109 0.91 13.42 17.19
C ALA A 109 1.86 14.61 17.45
N GLU A 110 3.18 14.38 17.48
CA GLU A 110 4.20 15.42 17.68
C GLU A 110 4.43 16.27 16.42
N GLY A 111 4.34 15.64 15.23
CA GLY A 111 4.53 16.30 13.94
C GLY A 111 5.92 16.08 13.32
N GLY A 112 6.07 16.58 12.09
CA GLY A 112 7.32 16.60 11.34
C GLY A 112 8.36 17.58 11.92
N GLU A 113 9.56 17.65 11.32
CA GLU A 113 10.63 18.58 11.75
C GLU A 113 10.17 20.06 11.71
N ASN A 114 9.23 20.40 10.84
CA ASN A 114 8.65 21.73 10.71
C ASN A 114 7.37 21.93 11.57
N GLY A 115 7.03 20.97 12.44
CA GLY A 115 5.77 20.97 13.20
C GLY A 115 4.51 20.68 12.37
N ALA A 116 4.67 20.34 11.09
CA ALA A 116 3.55 19.96 10.23
C ALA A 116 2.94 18.64 10.70
N LYS A 117 1.62 18.66 10.98
CA LYS A 117 0.83 17.49 11.37
C LYS A 117 -0.15 17.14 10.25
N GLY A 118 -0.27 15.84 9.99
CA GLY A 118 -1.32 15.31 9.10
C GLY A 118 -2.69 15.40 9.76
N ARG A 119 -3.75 15.26 8.95
CA ARG A 119 -5.14 15.16 9.42
C ARG A 119 -5.66 13.75 9.22
N VAL A 120 -6.58 13.30 10.07
CA VAL A 120 -7.29 12.04 9.87
C VAL A 120 -8.74 12.37 9.57
N LEU A 121 -9.20 11.97 8.38
CA LEU A 121 -10.51 12.29 7.85
C LEU A 121 -11.36 11.02 7.77
N THR A 122 -12.62 11.11 8.15
CA THR A 122 -13.63 10.08 7.85
C THR A 122 -14.53 10.58 6.73
N VAL A 123 -14.61 9.81 5.66
CA VAL A 123 -15.37 10.15 4.45
C VAL A 123 -16.69 9.40 4.47
N LEU A 124 -17.77 10.14 4.74
CA LEU A 124 -19.15 9.65 4.79
C LEU A 124 -19.90 10.11 3.52
N GLY A 125 -19.74 9.33 2.45
CA GLY A 125 -20.31 9.65 1.14
C GLY A 125 -19.66 10.87 0.48
N SER A 126 -20.39 11.53 -0.41
CA SER A 126 -19.83 12.57 -1.29
C SER A 126 -19.66 13.95 -0.65
N GLN A 127 -20.40 14.25 0.42
CA GLN A 127 -20.51 15.61 0.98
C GLN A 127 -20.09 15.73 2.44
N ASN A 128 -20.10 14.64 3.21
CA ASN A 128 -19.78 14.68 4.63
C ASN A 128 -18.36 14.13 4.86
N VAL A 129 -17.40 15.03 5.06
CA VAL A 129 -16.02 14.68 5.41
C VAL A 129 -15.75 15.23 6.80
N VAL A 130 -15.58 14.33 7.76
CA VAL A 130 -15.34 14.67 9.17
C VAL A 130 -13.84 14.72 9.41
N ASP A 131 -13.34 15.86 9.90
CA ASP A 131 -11.93 16.05 10.26
C ASP A 131 -11.74 15.76 11.75
N HIS A 132 -10.94 14.75 12.07
CA HIS A 132 -10.67 14.31 13.43
C HIS A 132 -9.31 14.85 13.88
N LYS A 133 -9.31 15.59 14.99
CA LYS A 133 -8.07 16.10 15.58
C LYS A 133 -7.28 14.95 16.19
N LEU A 134 -5.96 14.98 16.00
CA LEU A 134 -5.06 13.95 16.56
C LEU A 134 -5.11 13.89 18.09
N ASP A 135 -5.39 15.01 18.76
CA ASP A 135 -5.54 15.06 20.22
C ASP A 135 -6.80 14.30 20.67
N ASP A 136 -7.90 14.42 19.91
CA ASP A 136 -9.14 13.68 20.17
C ASP A 136 -8.94 12.18 19.93
N ILE A 137 -8.20 11.80 18.88
CA ILE A 137 -7.87 10.39 18.61
C ILE A 137 -6.94 9.82 19.70
N THR A 138 -5.97 10.61 20.18
CA THR A 138 -5.10 10.23 21.30
C THR A 138 -5.93 9.98 22.56
N ARG A 139 -6.93 10.84 22.81
CA ARG A 139 -7.90 10.62 23.88
C ARG A 139 -8.67 9.31 23.71
N GLN A 140 -9.16 9.00 22.51
CA GLN A 140 -9.84 7.72 22.28
C GLN A 140 -8.91 6.52 22.52
N ILE A 141 -7.65 6.59 22.08
CA ILE A 141 -6.65 5.52 22.31
C ILE A 141 -6.49 5.22 23.80
N ASN A 142 -6.42 6.26 24.63
CA ASN A 142 -6.30 6.09 26.08
C ASN A 142 -7.57 5.52 26.70
N LEU A 143 -8.72 6.13 26.45
CA LEU A 143 -9.97 5.73 27.10
C LEU A 143 -10.39 4.31 26.72
N ILE A 144 -10.27 3.95 25.44
CA ILE A 144 -10.61 2.61 24.95
C ILE A 144 -9.62 1.57 25.47
N GLY A 145 -8.31 1.87 25.43
CA GLY A 145 -7.30 0.97 25.97
C GLY A 145 -7.45 0.72 27.47
N GLN A 146 -7.74 1.77 28.24
CA GLN A 146 -8.01 1.67 29.67
C GLN A 146 -9.27 0.83 29.94
N HIS A 147 -10.37 1.10 29.23
CA HIS A 147 -11.62 0.37 29.40
C HIS A 147 -11.46 -1.13 29.12
N ILE A 148 -10.76 -1.50 28.05
CA ILE A 148 -10.51 -2.92 27.71
C ILE A 148 -9.61 -3.57 28.77
N ALA A 149 -8.56 -2.87 29.23
CA ALA A 149 -7.65 -3.40 30.24
C ALA A 149 -8.34 -3.60 31.60
N GLU A 150 -9.18 -2.65 32.03
CA GLU A 150 -9.96 -2.72 33.28
C GLU A 150 -11.03 -3.81 33.23
N ALA A 151 -11.64 -4.05 32.08
CA ALA A 151 -12.54 -5.17 31.84
C ALA A 151 -11.83 -6.54 31.79
N GLY A 152 -10.48 -6.55 31.82
CA GLY A 152 -9.68 -7.77 31.80
C GLY A 152 -9.55 -8.42 30.42
N GLY A 153 -9.69 -7.65 29.34
CA GLY A 153 -9.42 -8.09 27.98
C GLY A 153 -7.93 -8.39 27.76
N ILE A 154 -7.63 -9.38 26.92
CA ILE A 154 -6.25 -9.79 26.59
C ILE A 154 -6.08 -9.88 25.07
N ARG A 155 -7.06 -10.45 24.36
CA ARG A 155 -7.00 -10.65 22.91
C ARG A 155 -8.18 -9.95 22.26
N VAL A 156 -7.90 -8.77 21.72
CA VAL A 156 -8.89 -7.85 21.18
C VAL A 156 -9.06 -8.11 19.69
N ALA A 157 -10.17 -8.73 19.32
CA ALA A 157 -10.59 -8.87 17.94
C ALA A 157 -11.19 -7.57 17.41
N ILE A 158 -10.74 -7.14 16.24
CA ILE A 158 -11.29 -6.00 15.52
C ILE A 158 -11.96 -6.52 14.25
N TYR A 159 -13.28 -6.38 14.19
CA TYR A 159 -14.10 -6.72 13.03
C TYR A 159 -14.84 -5.46 12.55
N LEU A 160 -14.10 -4.59 11.87
CA LEU A 160 -14.59 -3.30 11.38
C LEU A 160 -14.12 -3.08 9.93
N PRO A 161 -14.89 -2.32 9.13
CA PRO A 161 -14.37 -1.76 7.88
C PRO A 161 -13.26 -0.73 8.18
N ASN A 162 -12.69 -0.11 7.15
CA ASN A 162 -11.68 0.93 7.33
C ASN A 162 -12.27 2.13 8.08
N SER A 163 -11.92 2.25 9.36
CA SER A 163 -12.45 3.29 10.24
C SER A 163 -11.39 3.79 11.22
N ILE A 164 -11.68 4.91 11.89
CA ILE A 164 -10.78 5.46 12.90
C ILE A 164 -10.72 4.54 14.12
N GLU A 165 -11.83 3.93 14.48
CA GLU A 165 -11.97 3.02 15.62
C GLU A 165 -11.08 1.78 15.45
N LEU A 166 -10.89 1.29 14.22
CA LEU A 166 -9.92 0.24 13.91
C LEU A 166 -8.49 0.70 14.23
N LEU A 167 -8.08 1.89 13.78
CA LEU A 167 -6.75 2.42 14.08
C LEU A 167 -6.56 2.73 15.56
N VAL A 168 -7.58 3.32 16.21
CA VAL A 168 -7.59 3.61 17.64
C VAL A 168 -7.40 2.32 18.44
N THR A 169 -8.15 1.27 18.11
CA THR A 169 -8.06 -0.01 18.82
C THR A 169 -6.70 -0.67 18.61
N LEU A 170 -6.14 -0.60 17.39
CA LEU A 170 -4.78 -1.08 17.10
C LEU A 170 -3.72 -0.36 17.95
N PHE A 171 -3.78 0.97 18.04
CA PHE A 171 -2.84 1.75 18.86
C PHE A 171 -3.09 1.56 20.36
N ALA A 172 -4.35 1.46 20.80
CA ALA A 172 -4.71 1.18 22.19
C ALA A 172 -4.07 -0.14 22.65
N CYS A 173 -4.20 -1.20 21.84
CA CYS A 173 -3.55 -2.48 22.12
C CYS A 173 -2.02 -2.40 22.11
N SER A 174 -1.43 -1.45 21.38
CA SER A 174 0.02 -1.23 21.35
C SER A 174 0.51 -0.45 22.57
N PHE A 175 -0.27 0.49 23.10
CA PHE A 175 0.09 1.30 24.27
C PHE A 175 -0.16 0.59 25.60
N TYR A 176 -1.22 -0.20 25.70
CA TYR A 176 -1.59 -0.89 26.93
C TYR A 176 -0.91 -2.27 27.00
N PRO A 177 -0.19 -2.58 28.09
CA PRO A 177 0.48 -3.87 28.22
C PRO A 177 -0.55 -5.00 28.28
N ASN A 178 -0.18 -6.16 27.74
CA ASN A 178 -0.96 -7.41 27.70
C ASN A 178 -2.11 -7.46 26.69
N LEU A 179 -2.44 -6.36 26.01
CA LEU A 179 -3.42 -6.40 24.93
C LEU A 179 -2.76 -6.88 23.64
N THR A 180 -3.37 -7.87 23.00
CA THR A 180 -2.95 -8.43 21.70
C THR A 180 -4.01 -8.12 20.68
N THR A 181 -3.64 -7.43 19.60
CA THR A 181 -4.57 -7.11 18.51
C THR A 181 -4.79 -8.32 17.63
N VAL A 182 -6.05 -8.61 17.28
CA VAL A 182 -6.44 -9.62 16.30
C VAL A 182 -7.24 -8.94 15.19
N LEU A 183 -6.64 -8.77 14.02
CA LEU A 183 -7.30 -8.19 12.85
C LEU A 183 -8.06 -9.27 12.09
N ILE A 184 -9.37 -9.14 12.05
CA ILE A 184 -10.27 -10.04 11.31
C ILE A 184 -10.68 -9.33 10.01
N PRO A 185 -10.48 -9.95 8.83
CA PRO A 185 -10.98 -9.41 7.57
C PRO A 185 -12.48 -9.14 7.65
N PHE A 186 -12.90 -7.96 7.18
CA PHE A 186 -14.31 -7.59 7.12
C PHE A 186 -15.03 -8.38 6.00
N ASP A 187 -16.34 -8.57 6.13
CA ASP A 187 -17.19 -9.26 5.13
C ASP A 187 -16.81 -10.75 4.94
N VAL A 188 -16.60 -11.46 6.06
CA VAL A 188 -16.41 -12.92 6.10
C VAL A 188 -17.70 -13.63 6.50
N SER A 189 -17.82 -14.91 6.15
CA SER A 189 -18.97 -15.72 6.56
C SER A 189 -19.01 -15.96 8.07
N ASN A 190 -20.20 -16.25 8.61
CA ASN A 190 -20.37 -16.49 10.06
C ASN A 190 -19.52 -17.67 10.55
N GLU A 191 -19.34 -18.71 9.73
CA GLU A 191 -18.56 -19.89 10.07
C GLU A 191 -17.05 -19.57 10.14
N GLU A 192 -16.54 -18.83 9.14
CA GLU A 192 -15.16 -18.34 9.11
C GLU A 192 -14.89 -17.42 10.31
N LEU A 193 -15.81 -16.48 10.60
CA LEU A 193 -15.68 -15.58 11.76
C LEU A 193 -15.56 -16.35 13.08
N VAL A 194 -16.45 -17.32 13.32
CA VAL A 194 -16.39 -18.17 14.53
C VAL A 194 -15.10 -18.99 14.57
N SER A 195 -14.66 -19.53 13.43
CA SER A 195 -13.39 -20.26 13.31
C SER A 195 -12.20 -19.38 13.69
N MET A 196 -12.12 -18.17 13.13
CA MET A 196 -11.08 -17.18 13.42
C MET A 196 -11.08 -16.79 14.90
N LEU A 197 -12.26 -16.59 15.51
CA LEU A 197 -12.38 -16.27 16.93
C LEU A 197 -11.89 -17.39 17.84
N ARG A 198 -12.26 -18.65 17.52
CA ARG A 198 -11.79 -19.82 18.27
C ARG A 198 -10.28 -20.00 18.16
N ARG A 199 -9.71 -19.83 16.97
CA ARG A 199 -8.27 -20.00 16.71
C ARG A 199 -7.43 -18.89 17.35
N SER A 200 -7.92 -17.65 17.30
CA SER A 200 -7.29 -16.53 17.98
C SER A 200 -7.52 -16.53 19.49
N ALA A 201 -8.54 -17.24 19.96
CA ALA A 201 -9.03 -17.20 21.34
C ALA A 201 -9.28 -15.76 21.82
N ALA A 202 -9.89 -14.95 20.96
CA ALA A 202 -10.24 -13.58 21.29
C ALA A 202 -11.23 -13.54 22.47
N ASP A 203 -11.07 -12.60 23.39
CA ASP A 203 -11.95 -12.43 24.56
C ASP A 203 -12.73 -11.12 24.52
N THR A 204 -12.19 -10.10 23.85
CA THR A 204 -12.85 -8.82 23.57
C THR A 204 -13.05 -8.67 22.06
N MET A 205 -14.24 -8.20 21.65
CA MET A 205 -14.56 -7.90 20.25
C MET A 205 -14.94 -6.42 20.10
N VAL A 206 -14.39 -5.76 19.09
CA VAL A 206 -14.78 -4.41 18.66
C VAL A 206 -15.36 -4.51 17.25
N THR A 207 -16.63 -4.13 17.09
CA THR A 207 -17.37 -4.33 15.83
C THR A 207 -18.50 -3.32 15.65
N ALA A 208 -18.96 -3.15 14.41
CA ALA A 208 -20.12 -2.34 14.07
C ALA A 208 -21.43 -3.13 14.26
N PRO A 209 -22.51 -2.49 14.74
CA PRO A 209 -23.86 -3.07 14.74
C PRO A 209 -24.30 -3.46 13.31
N GLY A 210 -25.10 -4.53 13.21
CA GLY A 210 -25.64 -5.02 11.93
C GLY A 210 -24.69 -5.85 11.06
N ALA A 211 -23.37 -5.61 11.15
CA ALA A 211 -22.37 -6.44 10.45
C ALA A 211 -22.00 -7.71 11.24
N PHE A 212 -22.10 -7.67 12.57
CA PHE A 212 -21.72 -8.78 13.44
C PHE A 212 -22.92 -9.68 13.78
N PRO A 213 -22.86 -10.99 13.46
CA PRO A 213 -23.92 -11.95 13.79
C PRO A 213 -23.85 -12.36 15.26
N PHE A 214 -24.29 -11.45 16.16
CA PHE A 214 -24.19 -11.58 17.61
C PHE A 214 -24.68 -12.93 18.14
N ASP A 215 -25.93 -13.31 17.83
CA ASP A 215 -26.55 -14.54 18.37
C ASP A 215 -25.79 -15.80 17.96
N ALA A 216 -25.38 -15.87 16.69
CA ALA A 216 -24.65 -17.02 16.16
C ALA A 216 -23.27 -17.16 16.80
N VAL A 217 -22.55 -16.04 17.00
CA VAL A 217 -21.21 -16.06 17.58
C VAL A 217 -21.26 -16.38 19.07
N VAL A 218 -22.19 -15.80 19.83
CA VAL A 218 -22.30 -16.04 21.27
C VAL A 218 -22.67 -17.50 21.57
N GLN A 219 -23.57 -18.09 20.77
CA GLN A 219 -23.90 -19.51 20.89
C GLN A 219 -22.72 -20.42 20.53
N ALA A 220 -21.97 -20.07 19.48
CA ALA A 220 -20.87 -20.89 19.00
C ALA A 220 -19.55 -20.67 19.76
N TYR A 221 -19.38 -19.54 20.44
CA TYR A 221 -18.13 -19.14 21.10
C TYR A 221 -18.41 -18.45 22.45
N PRO A 222 -18.69 -19.22 23.51
CA PRO A 222 -19.03 -18.70 24.84
C PRO A 222 -17.83 -18.09 25.60
N SER A 223 -16.63 -18.16 25.04
CA SER A 223 -15.42 -17.57 25.65
C SER A 223 -15.30 -16.05 25.41
N LEU A 224 -16.16 -15.47 24.57
CA LEU A 224 -16.25 -14.02 24.40
C LEU A 224 -16.75 -13.38 25.71
N ARG A 225 -15.99 -12.45 26.27
CA ARG A 225 -16.29 -11.80 27.55
C ARG A 225 -16.78 -10.37 27.38
N GLN A 226 -16.26 -9.67 26.37
CA GLN A 226 -16.54 -8.26 26.17
C GLN A 226 -16.85 -7.99 24.69
N LEU A 227 -17.83 -7.12 24.46
CA LEU A 227 -18.21 -6.64 23.13
C LEU A 227 -18.35 -5.11 23.17
N ILE A 228 -17.67 -4.44 22.25
CA ILE A 228 -17.71 -2.99 22.09
C ILE A 228 -18.34 -2.67 20.74
N TRP A 229 -19.51 -2.03 20.78
CA TRP A 229 -20.25 -1.60 19.59
C TRP A 229 -19.76 -0.25 19.10
N VAL A 230 -19.34 -0.17 17.84
CA VAL A 230 -19.06 1.09 17.14
C VAL A 230 -20.30 1.52 16.39
N THR A 231 -21.11 2.39 17.00
CA THR A 231 -22.37 2.86 16.39
C THR A 231 -22.13 4.08 15.50
N ASP A 232 -22.87 4.20 14.41
CA ASP A 232 -22.85 5.41 13.58
C ASP A 232 -23.64 6.54 14.27
N GLU A 233 -23.32 7.81 13.93
CA GLU A 233 -24.02 9.00 14.46
C GLU A 233 -25.55 8.89 14.38
N GLY A 234 -26.07 8.30 13.31
CA GLY A 234 -27.50 8.09 13.10
C GLY A 234 -28.13 7.03 14.01
N SER A 235 -27.34 6.10 14.55
CA SER A 235 -27.79 4.97 15.39
C SER A 235 -27.44 5.12 16.88
N ASN A 236 -26.71 6.18 17.25
CA ASN A 236 -26.30 6.49 18.62
C ASN A 236 -27.45 6.73 19.61
N HIS A 237 -28.68 6.92 19.11
CA HIS A 237 -29.86 7.18 19.91
C HIS A 237 -30.60 5.89 20.34
N MET A 238 -30.20 4.73 19.81
CA MET A 238 -30.71 3.43 20.23
C MET A 238 -29.85 2.90 21.39
N ASP A 239 -30.47 2.26 22.37
CA ASP A 239 -29.74 1.61 23.45
C ASP A 239 -29.25 0.24 22.98
N TRP A 240 -27.95 0.16 22.68
CA TRP A 240 -27.29 -1.07 22.24
C TRP A 240 -26.63 -1.83 23.40
N ASN A 241 -26.79 -1.36 24.64
CA ASN A 241 -26.19 -1.98 25.81
C ASN A 241 -27.05 -3.14 26.36
N GLU A 242 -28.32 -3.25 25.95
CA GLU A 242 -29.20 -4.35 26.36
C GLU A 242 -28.88 -5.64 25.58
N VAL A 243 -28.41 -6.66 26.31
CA VAL A 243 -28.28 -8.02 25.78
C VAL A 243 -29.68 -8.60 25.57
N PRO A 244 -30.03 -9.13 24.38
CA PRO A 244 -31.35 -9.71 24.13
C PRO A 244 -31.74 -10.78 25.17
N GLU A 245 -32.97 -10.69 25.69
CA GLU A 245 -33.52 -11.64 26.66
C GLU A 245 -33.45 -13.09 26.11
N GLY A 246 -32.75 -13.98 26.81
CA GLY A 246 -32.52 -15.38 26.40
C GLY A 246 -31.06 -15.71 26.06
N THR A 247 -30.20 -14.72 25.94
CA THR A 247 -28.75 -14.91 25.76
C THR A 247 -28.09 -15.16 27.13
N GLY A 248 -28.00 -16.42 27.56
CA GLY A 248 -27.53 -16.82 28.91
C GLY A 248 -26.04 -16.57 29.23
N GLY A 249 -25.37 -15.64 28.53
CA GLY A 249 -23.94 -15.33 28.70
C GLY A 249 -23.71 -14.01 29.43
N ASN A 250 -22.77 -14.02 30.39
CA ASN A 250 -22.32 -12.81 31.12
C ASN A 250 -21.34 -11.99 30.25
N ILE A 251 -21.78 -11.54 29.07
CA ILE A 251 -20.99 -10.74 28.15
C ILE A 251 -21.16 -9.27 28.52
N ASN A 252 -20.05 -8.58 28.79
CA ASN A 252 -20.05 -7.15 29.01
C ASN A 252 -20.18 -6.42 27.66
N VAL A 253 -21.31 -5.76 27.43
CA VAL A 253 -21.59 -5.00 26.21
C VAL A 253 -21.48 -3.53 26.53
N ALA A 254 -20.71 -2.79 25.74
CA ALA A 254 -20.59 -1.34 25.83
C ALA A 254 -20.63 -0.72 24.43
N THR A 255 -21.10 0.52 24.32
CA THR A 255 -20.92 1.30 23.09
C THR A 255 -19.66 2.16 23.15
N TRP A 256 -19.02 2.33 22.00
CA TRP A 256 -17.83 3.16 21.85
C TRP A 256 -18.04 4.58 22.37
N GLN A 257 -19.20 5.16 22.06
CA GLN A 257 -19.57 6.53 22.40
C GLN A 257 -19.85 6.70 23.88
N ASP A 258 -20.40 5.69 24.56
CA ASP A 258 -20.65 5.76 26.00
C ASP A 258 -19.33 5.79 26.77
N ILE A 259 -18.37 4.94 26.39
CA ILE A 259 -17.01 4.94 26.97
C ILE A 259 -16.36 6.33 26.88
N LEU A 260 -16.54 7.02 25.74
CA LEU A 260 -16.01 8.36 25.53
C LEU A 260 -16.78 9.45 26.29
N ARG A 261 -18.10 9.33 26.42
CA ARG A 261 -19.00 10.31 27.08
C ARG A 261 -18.93 10.25 28.60
N GLU A 262 -18.78 9.06 29.18
CA GLU A 262 -18.69 8.86 30.63
C GLU A 262 -17.38 9.38 31.21
N SER A 263 -16.34 9.49 30.38
CA SER A 263 -15.03 9.99 30.78
C SER A 263 -14.96 11.52 30.76
N PRO A 264 -14.34 12.17 31.77
CA PRO A 264 -14.19 13.64 31.79
C PRO A 264 -13.53 14.19 30.53
N ALA A 265 -13.89 15.41 30.13
CA ALA A 265 -13.44 16.01 28.86
C ALA A 265 -11.90 16.16 28.71
N HIS A 266 -11.17 16.14 29.83
CA HIS A 266 -9.71 16.30 29.86
C HIS A 266 -9.00 14.96 30.16
N ALA A 267 -9.75 13.90 30.43
CA ALA A 267 -9.20 12.58 30.72
C ALA A 267 -8.61 11.97 29.44
N GLY A 268 -7.40 11.44 29.53
CA GLY A 268 -6.75 10.76 28.41
C GLY A 268 -6.23 11.68 27.30
N SER A 269 -6.19 13.00 27.46
CA SER A 269 -5.66 13.89 26.41
C SER A 269 -4.13 13.84 26.27
N GLU A 270 -3.42 13.27 27.24
CA GLU A 270 -1.97 13.15 27.23
C GLU A 270 -1.51 11.93 26.42
N LEU A 271 -0.37 12.04 25.74
CA LEU A 271 0.23 10.89 25.06
C LEU A 271 0.63 9.82 26.10
N PRO A 272 0.18 8.56 25.97
CA PRO A 272 0.53 7.52 26.91
C PRO A 272 2.06 7.37 27.05
N ALA A 273 2.51 7.25 28.30
CA ALA A 273 3.91 7.08 28.63
C ALA A 273 4.40 5.74 28.08
N THR A 274 5.49 5.78 27.30
CA THR A 274 6.14 4.58 26.78
C THR A 274 7.21 4.13 27.73
N ASP A 275 7.03 2.94 28.31
CA ASP A 275 8.09 2.21 28.99
C ASP A 275 8.99 1.56 27.93
N PRO A 276 10.26 1.99 27.78
CA PRO A 276 11.16 1.48 26.76
C PRO A 276 11.58 0.02 27.01
N GLU A 277 11.42 -0.49 28.23
CA GLU A 277 11.74 -1.89 28.55
C GLU A 277 10.59 -2.85 28.17
N LYS A 278 9.36 -2.33 28.03
CA LYS A 278 8.19 -3.14 27.67
C LYS A 278 7.92 -3.05 26.17
N THR A 279 8.12 -4.18 25.50
CA THR A 279 7.72 -4.37 24.11
C THR A 279 6.21 -4.61 24.05
N PRO A 280 5.48 -3.92 23.16
CA PRO A 280 4.06 -4.20 22.94
C PRO A 280 3.84 -5.64 22.44
N SER A 281 2.64 -6.16 22.67
CA SER A 281 2.26 -7.50 22.20
C SER A 281 2.23 -7.59 20.67
N ASP A 282 2.21 -8.83 20.18
CA ASP A 282 2.12 -9.13 18.75
C ASP A 282 0.77 -8.68 18.16
N VAL A 283 0.76 -8.47 16.84
CA VAL A 283 -0.46 -8.28 16.04
C VAL A 283 -0.74 -9.58 15.30
N VAL A 284 -1.92 -10.13 15.53
CA VAL A 284 -2.41 -11.34 14.89
C VAL A 284 -3.25 -10.95 13.67
N THR A 285 -3.03 -11.61 12.54
CA THR A 285 -3.81 -11.41 11.32
C THR A 285 -4.20 -12.75 10.70
N PHE A 286 -5.22 -12.72 9.83
CA PHE A 286 -5.67 -13.89 9.08
C PHE A 286 -5.46 -13.66 7.59
N TRP A 287 -4.73 -14.58 6.97
CA TRP A 287 -4.51 -14.60 5.54
C TRP A 287 -5.55 -15.46 4.85
N GLN A 288 -6.48 -14.81 4.14
CA GLN A 288 -7.48 -15.49 3.32
C GLN A 288 -6.80 -16.16 2.12
N THR A 289 -6.89 -17.48 2.04
CA THR A 289 -6.47 -18.34 0.92
C THR A 289 -7.61 -18.53 -0.08
N GLU A 290 -7.46 -19.45 -1.04
CA GLU A 290 -8.55 -19.81 -1.96
C GLU A 290 -9.80 -20.32 -1.21
N ALA A 291 -10.97 -20.16 -1.83
CA ALA A 291 -12.25 -20.51 -1.24
C ALA A 291 -12.30 -21.99 -0.84
N GLY A 292 -12.51 -22.25 0.46
CA GLY A 292 -12.60 -23.61 1.03
C GLY A 292 -11.33 -24.11 1.71
N GLU A 293 -10.22 -23.37 1.62
CA GLU A 293 -9.03 -23.62 2.44
C GLU A 293 -9.07 -22.85 3.77
N VAL A 294 -8.48 -23.44 4.81
CA VAL A 294 -8.40 -22.81 6.13
C VAL A 294 -7.41 -21.65 6.08
N GLU A 295 -7.85 -20.48 6.49
CA GLU A 295 -7.04 -19.26 6.46
C GLU A 295 -5.79 -19.41 7.33
N GLU A 296 -4.67 -18.83 6.92
CA GLU A 296 -3.46 -18.90 7.72
C GLU A 296 -3.47 -17.83 8.82
N MET A 297 -3.38 -18.24 10.08
CA MET A 297 -3.27 -17.32 11.22
C MET A 297 -1.79 -16.99 11.44
N VAL A 298 -1.45 -15.70 11.35
CA VAL A 298 -0.07 -15.23 11.45
C VAL A 298 0.06 -14.27 12.63
N ARG A 299 1.18 -14.38 13.36
CA ARG A 299 1.52 -13.47 14.45
C ARG A 299 2.73 -12.64 14.04
N PHE A 300 2.54 -11.34 13.98
CA PHE A 300 3.59 -10.38 13.68
C PHE A 300 4.04 -9.68 14.94
N SER A 301 5.33 -9.74 15.22
CA SER A 301 5.92 -8.88 16.24
C SER A 301 5.93 -7.42 15.79
N GLN A 302 6.03 -6.52 16.76
CA GLN A 302 6.21 -5.08 16.50
C GLN A 302 7.44 -4.82 15.61
N ALA A 303 8.52 -5.58 15.80
CA ALA A 303 9.73 -5.48 14.98
C ALA A 303 9.46 -5.87 13.51
N ASN A 304 8.60 -6.86 13.25
CA ASN A 304 8.24 -7.22 11.88
C ASN A 304 7.51 -6.09 11.17
N LEU A 305 6.51 -5.49 11.83
CA LEU A 305 5.72 -4.40 11.29
C LEU A 305 6.57 -3.15 11.03
N VAL A 306 7.38 -2.75 12.00
CA VAL A 306 8.21 -1.54 11.90
C VAL A 306 9.33 -1.69 10.87
N SER A 307 9.90 -2.88 10.72
CA SER A 307 10.82 -3.22 9.62
C SER A 307 10.13 -3.15 8.25
N ALA A 308 8.87 -3.59 8.15
CA ALA A 308 8.10 -3.48 6.92
C ALA A 308 7.78 -2.01 6.57
N ILE A 309 7.38 -1.19 7.55
CA ILE A 309 7.13 0.25 7.36
C ILE A 309 8.38 0.94 6.86
N SER A 310 9.53 0.72 7.52
CA SER A 310 10.78 1.37 7.13
C SER A 310 11.24 0.97 5.74
N ALA A 311 11.01 -0.29 5.35
CA ALA A 311 11.31 -0.77 4.00
C ALA A 311 10.42 -0.12 2.94
N GLN A 312 9.12 0.04 3.21
CA GLN A 312 8.20 0.70 2.28
C GLN A 312 8.53 2.18 2.09
N LEU A 313 8.88 2.88 3.17
CA LEU A 313 9.35 4.28 3.09
C LEU A 313 10.67 4.41 2.31
N ALA A 314 11.56 3.42 2.43
CA ALA A 314 12.84 3.41 1.73
C ALA A 314 12.71 3.07 0.24
N ALA A 315 11.69 2.30 -0.15
CA ALA A 315 11.52 1.81 -1.50
C ALA A 315 10.98 2.86 -2.49
N ILE A 316 10.38 3.94 -1.98
CA ILE A 316 10.00 5.11 -2.78
C ILE A 316 11.19 6.08 -2.87
N PRO A 317 11.56 6.57 -4.07
CA PRO A 317 12.64 7.53 -4.24
C PRO A 317 12.46 8.77 -3.36
N THR A 318 13.55 9.34 -2.85
CA THR A 318 13.52 10.42 -1.85
C THR A 318 12.63 11.61 -2.23
N LYS A 319 12.61 12.01 -3.51
CA LYS A 319 11.80 13.13 -4.01
C LYS A 319 10.30 12.83 -4.02
N GLU A 320 9.93 11.57 -4.06
CA GLU A 320 8.56 11.08 -4.25
C GLU A 320 8.00 10.44 -2.98
N ARG A 321 8.77 10.44 -1.89
CA ARG A 321 8.33 9.90 -0.61
C ARG A 321 7.05 10.58 -0.13
N ILE A 322 6.23 9.79 0.56
CA ILE A 322 5.05 10.30 1.24
C ILE A 322 5.51 11.37 2.23
N ASN A 323 4.87 12.53 2.17
CA ASN A 323 5.23 13.71 2.94
C ASN A 323 3.97 14.40 3.49
N PRO A 324 4.09 15.43 4.35
CA PRO A 324 2.94 16.06 4.98
C PRO A 324 1.94 16.74 4.03
N SER A 325 2.29 16.99 2.77
CA SER A 325 1.37 17.55 1.77
C SER A 325 0.50 16.49 1.09
N ASP A 326 0.79 15.21 1.31
CA ASP A 326 0.03 14.12 0.72
C ASP A 326 -1.26 13.82 1.48
N LEU A 327 -2.27 13.39 0.73
CA LEU A 327 -3.48 12.77 1.23
C LEU A 327 -3.49 11.30 0.81
N PHE A 328 -3.37 10.42 1.79
CA PHE A 328 -3.32 8.98 1.65
C PHE A 328 -4.71 8.37 1.85
N LEU A 329 -5.13 7.49 0.93
CA LEU A 329 -6.41 6.78 1.00
C LEU A 329 -6.16 5.26 0.91
N PRO A 330 -6.38 4.49 1.99
CA PRO A 330 -6.44 3.03 1.91
C PRO A 330 -7.82 2.63 1.38
N ALA A 331 -7.92 2.37 0.08
CA ALA A 331 -9.14 1.83 -0.53
C ALA A 331 -9.27 0.32 -0.30
N ASP A 332 -8.16 -0.41 -0.15
CA ASP A 332 -8.16 -1.81 0.29
C ASP A 332 -8.32 -1.92 1.82
N SER A 333 -8.69 -3.10 2.34
CA SER A 333 -8.93 -3.33 3.77
C SER A 333 -7.68 -3.14 4.64
N LEU A 334 -7.83 -2.47 5.79
CA LEU A 334 -6.79 -2.32 6.82
C LEU A 334 -6.50 -3.62 7.58
N ALA A 335 -7.33 -4.66 7.42
CA ALA A 335 -7.00 -6.00 7.92
C ALA A 335 -5.89 -6.65 7.08
N ASN A 336 -5.68 -6.20 5.83
CA ASN A 336 -4.55 -6.61 5.01
C ASN A 336 -3.27 -5.91 5.48
N VAL A 337 -2.25 -6.69 5.84
CA VAL A 337 -1.01 -6.17 6.44
C VAL A 337 -0.26 -5.24 5.49
N TYR A 338 -0.32 -5.47 4.17
CA TYR A 338 0.29 -4.57 3.19
C TYR A 338 -0.32 -3.16 3.25
N THR A 339 -1.65 -3.08 3.23
CA THR A 339 -2.40 -1.82 3.29
C THR A 339 -2.21 -1.15 4.65
N LEU A 340 -2.22 -1.92 5.73
CA LEU A 340 -1.93 -1.44 7.08
C LEU A 340 -0.53 -0.82 7.17
N VAL A 341 0.51 -1.50 6.68
CA VAL A 341 1.89 -1.01 6.72
C VAL A 341 2.04 0.30 5.94
N HIS A 342 1.40 0.44 4.77
CA HIS A 342 1.41 1.70 4.03
C HIS A 342 0.66 2.81 4.76
N THR A 343 -0.44 2.50 5.43
CA THR A 343 -1.23 3.46 6.24
C THR A 343 -0.42 3.95 7.43
N LEU A 344 0.26 3.05 8.14
CA LEU A 344 1.17 3.37 9.25
C LEU A 344 2.39 4.16 8.75
N GLY A 345 2.91 3.84 7.58
CA GLY A 345 3.97 4.63 6.93
C GLY A 345 3.52 6.04 6.57
N ALA A 346 2.28 6.22 6.10
CA ALA A 346 1.70 7.53 5.85
C ALA A 346 1.54 8.36 7.14
N LEU A 347 1.06 7.74 8.23
CA LEU A 347 1.02 8.36 9.56
C LEU A 347 2.42 8.79 10.02
N TYR A 348 3.41 7.91 9.92
CA TYR A 348 4.79 8.21 10.31
C TYR A 348 5.40 9.37 9.50
N SER A 349 5.06 9.46 8.21
CA SER A 349 5.42 10.56 7.32
C SER A 349 4.62 11.85 7.56
N ASN A 350 3.72 11.88 8.54
CA ASN A 350 2.82 13.00 8.84
C ASN A 350 1.91 13.40 7.66
N ALA A 351 1.61 12.47 6.75
CA ALA A 351 0.63 12.68 5.69
C ALA A 351 -0.79 12.67 6.27
N SER A 352 -1.72 13.31 5.56
CA SER A 352 -3.14 13.23 5.92
C SER A 352 -3.71 11.90 5.44
N ILE A 353 -4.63 11.31 6.20
CA ILE A 353 -5.27 10.03 5.89
C ILE A 353 -6.77 10.24 5.76
N ALA A 354 -7.35 9.77 4.67
CA ALA A 354 -8.79 9.69 4.51
C ALA A 354 -9.22 8.23 4.63
N LEU A 355 -10.14 7.93 5.54
CA LEU A 355 -10.73 6.61 5.74
C LEU A 355 -12.16 6.62 5.22
N ASN A 356 -12.57 5.52 4.59
CA ASN A 356 -13.93 5.33 4.12
C ASN A 356 -14.43 3.95 4.53
N SER A 357 -15.73 3.80 4.78
CA SER A 357 -16.31 2.50 5.14
C SER A 357 -16.49 1.57 3.93
N VAL A 358 -16.08 1.99 2.72
CA VAL A 358 -16.16 1.22 1.47
C VAL A 358 -14.95 0.30 1.35
N ALA A 359 -14.70 -0.50 2.38
CA ALA A 359 -13.58 -1.44 2.43
C ALA A 359 -14.13 -2.88 2.39
N GLY A 360 -14.34 -3.39 1.18
CA GLY A 360 -14.69 -4.79 0.91
C GLY A 360 -13.62 -5.47 0.05
N LYS A 361 -13.89 -6.66 -0.49
CA LYS A 361 -12.95 -7.37 -1.39
C LYS A 361 -12.66 -6.60 -2.69
N SER A 362 -13.68 -5.96 -3.26
CA SER A 362 -13.58 -5.20 -4.53
C SER A 362 -14.32 -3.85 -4.51
N PRO A 363 -13.87 -2.88 -3.71
CA PRO A 363 -14.53 -1.57 -3.66
C PRO A 363 -14.41 -0.84 -4.99
N ASP A 364 -15.42 -0.04 -5.33
CA ASP A 364 -15.36 0.84 -6.50
C ASP A 364 -14.44 2.02 -6.19
N LEU A 365 -13.39 2.20 -6.99
CA LEU A 365 -12.38 3.24 -6.77
C LEU A 365 -12.94 4.66 -6.92
N VAL A 366 -13.90 4.86 -7.83
CA VAL A 366 -14.54 6.17 -7.98
C VAL A 366 -15.35 6.47 -6.73
N LEU A 367 -16.09 5.50 -6.20
CA LEU A 367 -16.85 5.62 -4.97
C LEU A 367 -15.95 5.86 -3.75
N ALA A 368 -14.87 5.09 -3.63
CA ALA A 368 -13.90 5.19 -2.53
C ALA A 368 -13.23 6.57 -2.47
N THR A 369 -13.09 7.24 -3.61
CA THR A 369 -12.48 8.57 -3.70
C THR A 369 -13.48 9.72 -3.63
N GLN A 370 -14.79 9.45 -3.53
CA GLN A 370 -15.79 10.53 -3.42
C GLN A 370 -15.53 11.41 -2.18
N GLY A 371 -15.74 12.72 -2.30
CA GLY A 371 -15.56 13.68 -1.20
C GLY A 371 -14.11 14.10 -0.91
N VAL A 372 -13.09 13.34 -1.36
CA VAL A 372 -11.67 13.66 -1.14
C VAL A 372 -10.88 13.68 -2.44
N ALA A 373 -9.66 14.23 -2.43
CA ALA A 373 -8.76 14.22 -3.60
C ALA A 373 -7.41 13.61 -3.21
N PRO A 374 -7.29 12.27 -3.15
CA PRO A 374 -6.07 11.61 -2.68
C PRO A 374 -4.91 11.83 -3.65
N THR A 375 -3.70 11.98 -3.08
CA THR A 375 -2.45 12.00 -3.85
C THR A 375 -1.81 10.61 -3.91
N VAL A 376 -2.03 9.79 -2.88
CA VAL A 376 -1.56 8.40 -2.79
C VAL A 376 -2.73 7.50 -2.42
N LEU A 377 -2.88 6.38 -3.12
CA LEU A 377 -3.89 5.37 -2.77
C LEU A 377 -3.33 3.96 -2.75
N VAL A 378 -3.88 3.11 -1.88
CA VAL A 378 -3.68 1.65 -1.92
C VAL A 378 -4.99 1.00 -2.36
N ALA A 379 -4.94 0.14 -3.38
CA ALA A 379 -6.13 -0.56 -3.89
C ALA A 379 -5.86 -2.05 -4.14
N SER A 380 -6.91 -2.86 -4.06
CA SER A 380 -6.84 -4.28 -4.40
C SER A 380 -6.68 -4.49 -5.91
N PRO A 381 -6.05 -5.60 -6.34
CA PRO A 381 -5.94 -5.94 -7.77
C PRO A 381 -7.31 -6.01 -8.48
N GLU A 382 -8.34 -6.52 -7.79
CA GLU A 382 -9.71 -6.61 -8.31
C GLU A 382 -10.31 -5.24 -8.61
N THR A 383 -10.17 -4.29 -7.67
CA THR A 383 -10.61 -2.92 -7.86
C THR A 383 -9.94 -2.27 -9.05
N LEU A 384 -8.63 -2.44 -9.20
CA LEU A 384 -7.90 -1.88 -10.34
C LEU A 384 -8.28 -2.52 -11.67
N LEU A 385 -8.55 -3.84 -11.71
CA LEU A 385 -9.05 -4.49 -12.93
C LEU A 385 -10.44 -4.00 -13.31
N LYS A 386 -11.32 -3.79 -12.33
CA LYS A 386 -12.63 -3.20 -12.58
C LYS A 386 -12.49 -1.80 -13.18
N THR A 387 -11.67 -0.94 -12.56
CA THR A 387 -11.37 0.40 -13.10
C THR A 387 -10.76 0.33 -14.51
N HIS A 388 -9.83 -0.61 -14.77
CA HIS A 388 -9.25 -0.80 -16.09
C HIS A 388 -10.31 -1.17 -17.15
N ARG A 389 -11.21 -2.10 -16.85
CA ARG A 389 -12.29 -2.51 -17.77
C ARG A 389 -13.24 -1.35 -18.07
N GLU A 390 -13.63 -0.61 -17.05
CA GLU A 390 -14.51 0.56 -17.19
C GLU A 390 -13.85 1.67 -18.02
N SER A 391 -12.60 2.00 -17.74
CA SER A 391 -11.82 2.98 -18.51
C SER A 391 -11.58 2.54 -19.95
N THR A 392 -11.27 1.26 -20.16
CA THR A 392 -11.05 0.71 -21.51
C THR A 392 -12.34 0.75 -22.33
N SER A 393 -13.50 0.49 -21.73
CA SER A 393 -14.78 0.60 -22.43
C SER A 393 -15.10 2.01 -22.93
N ARG A 394 -14.49 3.03 -22.30
CA ARG A 394 -14.64 4.45 -22.68
C ARG A 394 -13.69 4.89 -23.79
N LEU A 395 -12.71 4.06 -24.20
CA LEU A 395 -11.78 4.31 -25.33
C LEU A 395 -12.43 4.13 -26.71
N GLY A 396 -13.70 4.54 -26.88
CA GLY A 396 -14.46 4.30 -28.12
C GLY A 396 -14.07 5.20 -29.30
N SER A 397 -13.39 6.33 -29.06
CA SER A 397 -13.07 7.30 -30.12
C SER A 397 -11.69 7.08 -30.74
N ALA A 398 -11.58 7.28 -32.06
CA ALA A 398 -10.31 7.14 -32.78
C ALA A 398 -9.21 8.06 -32.23
N LEU A 399 -9.57 9.30 -31.85
CA LEU A 399 -8.63 10.26 -31.25
C LEU A 399 -8.20 9.85 -29.83
N ALA A 400 -9.11 9.27 -29.02
CA ALA A 400 -8.74 8.73 -27.71
C ALA A 400 -7.76 7.56 -27.85
N ASN A 401 -7.95 6.69 -28.85
CA ASN A 401 -7.01 5.61 -29.13
C ASN A 401 -5.63 6.13 -29.57
N VAL A 402 -5.59 7.16 -30.42
CA VAL A 402 -4.32 7.81 -30.78
C VAL A 402 -3.63 8.40 -29.55
N SER A 403 -4.39 9.08 -28.67
CA SER A 403 -3.86 9.60 -27.40
C SER A 403 -3.29 8.51 -26.51
N HIS A 404 -4.01 7.39 -26.35
CA HIS A 404 -3.58 6.24 -25.57
C HIS A 404 -2.31 5.59 -26.14
N VAL A 405 -2.23 5.41 -27.46
CA VAL A 405 -1.05 4.86 -28.14
C VAL A 405 0.18 5.76 -27.94
N ILE A 406 0.01 7.09 -28.04
CA ILE A 406 1.10 8.05 -27.81
C ILE A 406 1.59 7.97 -26.35
N SER A 407 0.66 7.95 -25.39
CA SER A 407 1.01 7.83 -23.96
C SER A 407 1.69 6.51 -23.64
N THR A 408 1.21 5.39 -24.21
CA THR A 408 1.82 4.07 -24.05
C THR A 408 3.24 4.06 -24.59
N ARG A 409 3.47 4.67 -25.76
CA ARG A 409 4.80 4.78 -26.35
C ARG A 409 5.76 5.63 -25.49
N SER A 410 5.29 6.77 -24.98
CA SER A 410 6.06 7.63 -24.06
C SER A 410 6.48 6.87 -22.80
N LEU A 411 5.57 6.09 -22.22
CA LEU A 411 5.86 5.30 -21.03
C LEU A 411 6.85 4.18 -21.33
N ALA A 412 6.52 3.30 -22.28
CA ALA A 412 7.25 2.05 -22.49
C ALA A 412 8.59 2.23 -23.20
N LEU A 413 8.70 3.17 -24.14
CA LEU A 413 9.91 3.36 -24.95
C LEU A 413 10.76 4.53 -24.47
N GLU A 414 10.15 5.66 -24.10
CA GLU A 414 10.88 6.85 -23.70
C GLU A 414 11.15 6.88 -22.20
N GLY A 415 10.46 6.06 -21.40
CA GLY A 415 10.64 6.01 -19.95
C GLY A 415 10.11 7.27 -19.26
N VAL A 416 9.14 7.96 -19.87
CA VAL A 416 8.61 9.24 -19.40
C VAL A 416 7.14 9.09 -19.06
N HIS A 417 6.79 9.37 -17.81
CA HIS A 417 5.39 9.47 -17.39
C HIS A 417 4.89 10.89 -17.63
N SER A 418 4.07 11.06 -18.68
CA SER A 418 3.43 12.33 -19.01
C SER A 418 1.94 12.25 -18.72
N THR A 419 1.44 13.15 -17.86
CA THR A 419 0.02 13.24 -17.52
C THR A 419 -0.84 13.85 -18.64
N SER A 420 -0.21 14.44 -19.65
CA SER A 420 -0.89 15.05 -20.80
C SER A 420 -0.10 14.88 -22.09
N ASN A 421 -0.81 14.96 -23.22
CA ASN A 421 -0.28 14.93 -24.58
C ASN A 421 -1.17 15.82 -25.47
N LEU A 422 -0.80 16.05 -26.74
CA LEU A 422 -1.55 16.93 -27.65
C LEU A 422 -3.01 16.51 -27.89
N PHE A 423 -3.36 15.25 -27.62
CA PHE A 423 -4.70 14.68 -27.81
C PHE A 423 -5.37 14.31 -26.47
N SER A 424 -4.82 14.72 -25.32
CA SER A 424 -5.35 14.33 -24.01
C SER A 424 -6.74 14.89 -23.76
N GLY A 425 -7.07 16.06 -24.34
CA GLY A 425 -8.41 16.65 -24.28
C GLY A 425 -9.51 15.81 -24.97
N PHE A 426 -9.14 14.80 -25.76
CA PHE A 426 -10.07 13.88 -26.41
C PHE A 426 -10.16 12.52 -25.69
N SER A 427 -9.38 12.31 -24.62
CA SER A 427 -9.38 11.08 -23.83
C SER A 427 -10.48 11.13 -22.75
N GLY A 428 -11.61 10.46 -23.01
CA GLY A 428 -12.68 10.25 -22.01
C GLY A 428 -12.46 9.02 -21.11
N ALA A 429 -11.29 8.37 -21.21
CA ALA A 429 -11.01 7.10 -20.54
C ALA A 429 -10.54 7.24 -19.10
N SER A 430 -10.10 8.43 -18.68
CA SER A 430 -9.63 8.67 -17.32
C SER A 430 -10.79 8.60 -16.32
N PRO A 431 -10.71 7.77 -15.27
CA PRO A 431 -11.71 7.75 -14.22
C PRO A 431 -11.68 9.08 -13.44
N SER A 432 -12.84 9.56 -13.04
CA SER A 432 -12.99 10.75 -12.19
C SER A 432 -12.63 10.38 -10.75
N LEU A 433 -11.34 10.28 -10.46
CA LEU A 433 -10.82 9.96 -9.13
C LEU A 433 -10.75 11.22 -8.28
N GLY A 434 -11.55 11.25 -7.22
CA GLY A 434 -11.60 12.33 -6.26
C GLY A 434 -12.32 13.61 -6.73
N THR A 435 -12.41 14.57 -5.81
CA THR A 435 -13.05 15.88 -6.04
C THR A 435 -12.24 16.78 -6.96
N THR A 436 -10.93 16.58 -7.04
CA THR A 436 -10.04 17.24 -8.00
C THR A 436 -9.31 16.17 -8.83
N PRO A 437 -9.88 15.74 -9.98
CA PRO A 437 -9.23 14.78 -10.86
C PRO A 437 -7.81 15.23 -11.25
N GLY A 438 -6.86 14.28 -11.27
CA GLY A 438 -5.46 14.53 -11.66
C GLY A 438 -4.50 14.89 -10.53
N LYS A 439 -4.95 14.92 -9.26
CA LYS A 439 -4.05 15.05 -8.10
C LYS A 439 -3.33 13.76 -7.71
N LEU A 440 -3.87 12.62 -8.12
CA LEU A 440 -3.32 11.31 -7.79
C LEU A 440 -1.96 11.13 -8.49
N ARG A 441 -0.91 10.86 -7.70
CA ARG A 441 0.46 10.66 -8.20
C ARG A 441 0.96 9.24 -8.04
N LEU A 442 0.43 8.48 -7.08
CA LEU A 442 0.88 7.12 -6.76
C LEU A 442 -0.29 6.20 -6.40
N VAL A 443 -0.32 5.03 -7.04
CA VAL A 443 -1.19 3.90 -6.75
C VAL A 443 -0.31 2.73 -6.31
N LEU A 444 -0.61 2.19 -5.14
CA LEU A 444 0.04 1.03 -4.55
C LEU A 444 -0.92 -0.16 -4.65
N VAL A 445 -0.44 -1.28 -5.17
CA VAL A 445 -1.24 -2.51 -5.29
C VAL A 445 -0.35 -3.71 -5.04
N ALA A 446 -0.90 -4.73 -4.39
CA ALA A 446 -0.19 -5.96 -4.08
C ALA A 446 -0.96 -7.19 -4.55
N GLU A 447 -0.23 -8.10 -5.20
CA GLU A 447 -0.62 -9.49 -5.38
C GLU A 447 -0.43 -10.24 -4.07
N ARG A 448 -1.39 -11.10 -3.73
CA ARG A 448 -1.33 -11.95 -2.54
C ARG A 448 -0.98 -13.37 -2.97
N ALA A 449 0.23 -13.81 -2.65
CA ALA A 449 0.70 -15.15 -2.99
C ALA A 449 -0.20 -16.23 -2.36
N GLY A 450 -0.67 -17.16 -3.18
CA GLY A 450 -1.54 -18.26 -2.74
C GLY A 450 -2.94 -17.83 -2.29
N ALA A 451 -3.36 -16.59 -2.56
CA ALA A 451 -4.73 -16.14 -2.37
C ALA A 451 -5.44 -16.02 -3.72
N ASP A 452 -6.78 -16.00 -3.70
CA ASP A 452 -7.62 -15.76 -4.88
C ASP A 452 -7.61 -14.26 -5.28
N THR A 453 -6.43 -13.72 -5.60
CA THR A 453 -6.28 -12.37 -6.13
C THR A 453 -5.88 -12.42 -7.60
N PRO A 454 -6.47 -11.59 -8.47
CA PRO A 454 -6.18 -11.65 -9.89
C PRO A 454 -4.85 -10.95 -10.24
N LEU A 455 -3.98 -11.69 -10.92
CA LEU A 455 -2.71 -11.19 -11.42
C LEU A 455 -2.90 -10.06 -12.44
N LEU A 456 -2.28 -8.91 -12.19
CA LEU A 456 -2.30 -7.76 -13.09
C LEU A 456 -1.26 -7.93 -14.20
N SER A 457 -1.68 -8.01 -15.46
CA SER A 457 -0.73 -8.02 -16.58
C SER A 457 0.05 -6.70 -16.70
N ALA A 458 1.23 -6.73 -17.31
CA ALA A 458 2.01 -5.52 -17.50
C ALA A 458 1.30 -4.47 -18.38
N ASN A 459 0.49 -4.91 -19.35
CA ASN A 459 -0.36 -4.03 -20.15
C ASN A 459 -1.42 -3.33 -19.29
N VAL A 460 -2.10 -4.08 -18.42
CA VAL A 460 -3.07 -3.50 -17.47
C VAL A 460 -2.39 -2.48 -16.55
N LEU A 461 -1.20 -2.79 -16.02
CA LEU A 461 -0.43 -1.84 -15.20
C LEU A 461 -0.03 -0.58 -15.98
N SER A 462 0.37 -0.72 -17.25
CA SER A 462 0.68 0.42 -18.13
C SER A 462 -0.56 1.27 -18.41
N ASP A 463 -1.67 0.64 -18.76
CA ASP A 463 -2.95 1.31 -19.02
C ASP A 463 -3.45 2.07 -17.78
N LEU A 464 -3.36 1.45 -16.60
CA LEU A 464 -3.73 2.10 -15.34
C LEU A 464 -2.87 3.34 -15.07
N ARG A 465 -1.57 3.32 -15.40
CA ARG A 465 -0.71 4.52 -15.29
C ARG A 465 -1.17 5.67 -16.18
N ILE A 466 -1.71 5.34 -17.36
CA ILE A 466 -2.25 6.32 -18.31
C ILE A 466 -3.62 6.82 -17.85
N PHE A 467 -4.55 5.92 -17.54
CA PHE A 467 -5.92 6.27 -17.20
C PHE A 467 -5.99 7.10 -15.92
N THR A 468 -5.29 6.66 -14.87
CA THR A 468 -5.30 7.36 -13.58
C THR A 468 -4.43 8.62 -13.58
N GLY A 469 -3.49 8.74 -14.53
CA GLY A 469 -2.47 9.79 -14.50
C GLY A 469 -1.48 9.64 -13.34
N ALA A 470 -1.47 8.50 -12.66
CA ALA A 470 -0.62 8.21 -11.51
C ALA A 470 0.39 7.11 -11.84
N ARG A 471 1.48 7.03 -11.09
CA ARG A 471 2.40 5.89 -11.17
C ARG A 471 1.80 4.71 -10.40
N VAL A 472 1.96 3.51 -10.93
CA VAL A 472 1.47 2.27 -10.30
C VAL A 472 2.68 1.43 -9.88
N VAL A 473 2.75 1.14 -8.59
CA VAL A 473 3.72 0.20 -8.00
C VAL A 473 2.99 -1.09 -7.70
N TYR A 474 3.50 -2.20 -8.23
CA TYR A 474 2.95 -3.54 -8.04
C TYR A 474 3.88 -4.38 -7.18
N ALA A 475 3.34 -4.90 -6.09
CA ALA A 475 4.05 -5.66 -5.07
C ALA A 475 3.62 -7.13 -5.04
N LEU A 476 4.51 -8.00 -4.56
CA LEU A 476 4.19 -9.37 -4.16
C LEU A 476 4.17 -9.44 -2.63
N THR A 477 3.12 -10.01 -2.06
CA THR A 477 2.94 -10.17 -0.61
C THR A 477 2.65 -11.63 -0.27
N ALA A 478 2.89 -12.03 0.98
CA ALA A 478 2.63 -13.39 1.47
C ALA A 478 2.21 -13.35 2.94
N ALA A 479 1.51 -14.40 3.39
CA ALA A 479 0.94 -14.50 4.72
C ALA A 479 1.90 -14.12 5.86
N LYS A 480 3.12 -14.67 5.86
CA LYS A 480 4.12 -14.45 6.93
C LYS A 480 5.04 -13.24 6.70
N VAL A 481 4.74 -12.36 5.75
CA VAL A 481 5.55 -11.18 5.45
C VAL A 481 4.71 -9.95 5.74
N ALA A 482 5.15 -9.11 6.70
CA ALA A 482 4.35 -7.97 7.16
C ALA A 482 4.12 -6.90 6.07
N GLY A 483 5.04 -6.79 5.11
CA GLY A 483 4.93 -5.86 3.98
C GLY A 483 4.97 -6.59 2.65
N ALA A 484 5.69 -6.03 1.68
CA ALA A 484 5.95 -6.72 0.43
C ALA A 484 7.24 -7.54 0.48
N ILE A 485 7.26 -8.65 -0.25
CA ILE A 485 8.47 -9.42 -0.57
C ILE A 485 9.31 -8.61 -1.57
N SER A 486 8.67 -8.21 -2.66
CA SER A 486 9.27 -7.42 -3.73
C SER A 486 8.23 -6.43 -4.26
N GLN A 487 8.70 -5.32 -4.82
CA GLN A 487 7.81 -4.42 -5.56
C GLN A 487 8.51 -3.75 -6.73
N THR A 488 7.75 -3.45 -7.80
CA THR A 488 8.27 -2.74 -8.97
C THR A 488 8.85 -1.39 -8.57
N ALA A 489 9.99 -1.01 -9.15
CA ALA A 489 10.56 0.30 -8.92
C ALA A 489 9.59 1.41 -9.40
N PHE A 490 9.61 2.54 -8.69
CA PHE A 490 8.68 3.66 -8.91
C PHE A 490 8.67 4.21 -10.35
N TYR A 491 9.82 4.15 -11.03
CA TYR A 491 10.00 4.62 -12.41
C TYR A 491 10.14 3.48 -13.43
N ASP A 492 9.78 2.24 -13.09
CA ASP A 492 9.80 1.14 -14.06
C ASP A 492 8.50 1.10 -14.87
N TYR A 493 8.59 1.54 -16.13
CA TYR A 493 7.46 1.58 -17.07
C TYR A 493 7.60 0.54 -18.19
N ARG A 494 8.62 -0.32 -18.13
CA ARG A 494 8.93 -1.24 -19.22
C ARG A 494 7.82 -2.26 -19.35
N LEU A 495 7.45 -2.53 -20.60
CA LEU A 495 6.56 -3.63 -20.93
C LEU A 495 7.41 -4.88 -21.20
N PRO A 496 7.35 -5.90 -20.33
CA PRO A 496 8.06 -7.13 -20.55
C PRO A 496 7.50 -7.87 -21.77
N THR A 497 8.38 -8.57 -22.49
CA THR A 497 8.00 -9.39 -23.64
C THR A 497 7.35 -10.71 -23.24
N ASP A 498 7.57 -11.20 -22.02
CA ASP A 498 6.80 -12.30 -21.46
C ASP A 498 5.45 -11.77 -20.93
N ALA A 499 4.37 -12.47 -21.25
CA ALA A 499 3.02 -12.03 -20.89
C ALA A 499 2.79 -11.88 -19.37
N LYS A 500 3.65 -12.49 -18.54
CA LYS A 500 3.62 -12.42 -17.08
C LYS A 500 4.35 -11.15 -16.60
N THR A 501 3.69 -10.39 -15.74
CA THR A 501 4.31 -9.22 -15.11
C THR A 501 5.39 -9.62 -14.09
N HIS A 502 6.20 -8.66 -13.67
CA HIS A 502 7.16 -8.82 -12.59
C HIS A 502 6.77 -7.98 -11.38
N PHE A 503 7.28 -8.35 -10.22
CA PHE A 503 7.07 -7.70 -8.93
C PHE A 503 8.32 -6.93 -8.48
N GLY A 504 9.23 -6.58 -9.41
CA GLY A 504 10.44 -5.82 -9.11
C GLY A 504 11.47 -6.51 -8.20
N PRO A 505 12.42 -5.76 -7.63
CA PRO A 505 13.42 -6.28 -6.70
C PRO A 505 12.86 -6.51 -5.28
N PRO A 506 13.54 -7.33 -4.46
CA PRO A 506 13.23 -7.46 -3.03
C PRO A 506 13.29 -6.12 -2.29
N LEU A 507 12.47 -5.98 -1.24
CA LEU A 507 12.53 -4.82 -0.34
C LEU A 507 13.77 -4.81 0.57
N THR A 508 14.09 -3.67 1.16
CA THR A 508 15.29 -3.50 2.01
C THR A 508 15.22 -4.25 3.35
N SER A 509 14.05 -4.73 3.76
CA SER A 509 13.85 -5.55 4.97
C SER A 509 13.90 -7.04 4.70
N VAL A 510 14.04 -7.49 3.45
CA VAL A 510 14.03 -8.91 3.09
C VAL A 510 15.13 -9.26 2.10
N GLU A 511 15.46 -10.53 2.08
CA GLU A 511 16.24 -11.17 1.03
C GLU A 511 15.47 -12.36 0.48
N VAL A 512 15.65 -12.62 -0.81
CA VAL A 512 14.87 -13.64 -1.54
C VAL A 512 15.81 -14.58 -2.26
N PHE A 513 15.51 -15.87 -2.21
CA PHE A 513 16.14 -16.88 -3.04
C PHE A 513 15.09 -17.89 -3.47
N LEU A 514 15.38 -18.61 -4.55
CA LEU A 514 14.51 -19.66 -5.07
C LEU A 514 15.10 -21.01 -4.71
N LYS A 515 14.24 -21.92 -4.26
CA LYS A 515 14.61 -23.31 -3.98
C LYS A 515 14.03 -24.23 -5.03
N ASP A 516 14.86 -25.09 -5.60
CA ASP A 516 14.42 -26.02 -6.66
C ASP A 516 13.22 -26.87 -6.19
N SER A 517 12.20 -26.98 -7.05
CA SER A 517 11.00 -27.74 -6.76
C SER A 517 10.40 -28.35 -8.03
N GLY A 518 10.43 -29.68 -8.11
CA GLY A 518 9.86 -30.44 -9.22
C GLY A 518 10.46 -30.05 -10.58
N VAL A 519 9.63 -29.41 -11.42
CA VAL A 519 10.00 -28.96 -12.77
C VAL A 519 10.75 -27.62 -12.75
N HIS A 520 10.55 -26.81 -11.70
CA HIS A 520 11.20 -25.51 -11.56
C HIS A 520 12.56 -25.68 -10.89
N LYS A 521 13.63 -25.45 -11.65
CA LYS A 521 15.00 -25.62 -11.19
C LYS A 521 15.87 -24.45 -11.63
N THR A 522 16.86 -24.16 -10.80
CA THR A 522 17.91 -23.19 -11.09
C THR A 522 18.95 -23.84 -12.00
N THR A 523 19.03 -23.35 -13.22
CA THR A 523 20.05 -23.68 -14.23
C THR A 523 20.88 -22.43 -14.55
N ASP A 524 21.84 -22.54 -15.47
CA ASP A 524 22.64 -21.40 -15.89
C ASP A 524 21.84 -20.41 -16.78
N ASP A 525 20.79 -20.90 -17.46
CA ASP A 525 19.94 -20.11 -18.36
C ASP A 525 18.64 -19.61 -17.69
N GLN A 526 18.13 -20.36 -16.71
CA GLN A 526 16.85 -20.08 -16.04
C GLN A 526 16.98 -20.23 -14.54
N ILE A 527 16.51 -19.24 -13.79
CA ILE A 527 16.52 -19.23 -12.33
C ILE A 527 15.08 -19.33 -11.87
N GLU A 528 14.61 -20.56 -11.63
CA GLU A 528 13.25 -20.87 -11.21
C GLU A 528 13.23 -21.77 -9.97
N GLY A 529 12.19 -21.65 -9.15
CA GLY A 529 11.99 -22.48 -7.97
C GLY A 529 10.91 -21.92 -7.05
N GLN A 530 10.70 -22.55 -5.91
CA GLN A 530 9.83 -22.01 -4.86
C GLN A 530 10.44 -20.76 -4.22
N ILE A 531 9.63 -19.73 -4.05
CA ILE A 531 10.07 -18.46 -3.47
C ILE A 531 10.28 -18.64 -1.97
N VAL A 532 11.50 -18.39 -1.50
CA VAL A 532 11.84 -18.38 -0.08
C VAL A 532 12.31 -16.98 0.31
N VAL A 533 11.78 -16.47 1.42
CA VAL A 533 12.00 -15.10 1.90
C VAL A 533 12.55 -15.15 3.31
N LYS A 534 13.61 -14.39 3.57
CA LYS A 534 14.20 -14.21 4.89
C LYS A 534 14.29 -12.73 5.24
N GLY A 535 14.20 -12.40 6.52
CA GLY A 535 14.47 -11.04 6.98
C GLY A 535 13.67 -10.59 8.19
N PRO A 536 13.98 -9.40 8.74
CA PRO A 536 13.32 -8.84 9.91
C PRO A 536 11.81 -8.60 9.74
N SER A 537 11.28 -8.44 8.52
CA SER A 537 9.83 -8.28 8.30
C SER A 537 9.05 -9.61 8.19
N VAL A 538 9.75 -10.75 8.27
CA VAL A 538 9.17 -12.09 8.15
C VAL A 538 8.84 -12.66 9.53
N ALA A 539 7.60 -13.08 9.74
CA ALA A 539 7.19 -13.80 10.94
C ALA A 539 7.92 -15.15 11.02
N GLY A 540 8.69 -15.37 12.08
CA GLY A 540 9.57 -16.53 12.21
C GLY A 540 10.93 -16.41 11.50
N GLY A 541 11.22 -15.27 10.85
CA GLY A 541 12.51 -14.93 10.25
C GLY A 541 12.77 -15.50 8.85
N GLU A 542 12.14 -16.63 8.51
CA GLU A 542 12.24 -17.28 7.20
C GLU A 542 10.93 -18.01 6.85
N VAL A 543 10.49 -17.89 5.60
CA VAL A 543 9.30 -18.58 5.10
C VAL A 543 9.46 -19.01 3.64
N ASN A 544 9.01 -20.23 3.33
CA ASN A 544 8.73 -20.64 1.96
C ASN A 544 7.29 -20.23 1.63
N VAL A 545 7.13 -19.42 0.59
CA VAL A 545 5.85 -18.81 0.20
C VAL A 545 4.89 -19.82 -0.41
N GLY A 546 5.38 -20.98 -0.86
CA GLY A 546 4.55 -22.03 -1.45
C GLY A 546 4.19 -21.81 -2.92
N VAL A 547 4.67 -20.72 -3.54
CA VAL A 547 4.47 -20.42 -4.97
C VAL A 547 5.79 -20.48 -5.73
N ALA A 548 5.73 -20.89 -7.00
CA ALA A 548 6.89 -20.92 -7.89
C ALA A 548 7.17 -19.53 -8.47
N GLY A 549 8.41 -19.09 -8.34
CA GLY A 549 8.91 -17.85 -8.90
C GLY A 549 10.04 -18.09 -9.89
N LYS A 550 10.35 -17.04 -10.64
CA LYS A 550 11.53 -16.94 -11.49
C LYS A 550 12.23 -15.60 -11.29
N ILE A 551 13.54 -15.60 -11.40
CA ILE A 551 14.32 -14.35 -11.44
C ILE A 551 14.61 -14.00 -12.90
N ARG A 552 14.23 -12.78 -13.27
CA ARG A 552 14.44 -12.23 -14.61
C ARG A 552 15.87 -11.75 -14.79
N HIS A 553 16.26 -11.50 -16.05
CA HIS A 553 17.60 -11.00 -16.41
C HIS A 553 17.97 -9.66 -15.74
N ASP A 554 16.99 -8.87 -15.32
CA ASP A 554 17.18 -7.60 -14.61
C ASP A 554 17.16 -7.75 -13.08
N ASN A 555 17.23 -8.98 -12.59
CA ASN A 555 17.17 -9.39 -11.19
C ASN A 555 15.85 -9.03 -10.50
N THR A 556 14.74 -9.03 -11.24
CA THR A 556 13.40 -8.85 -10.67
C THR A 556 12.68 -10.19 -10.50
N LEU A 557 11.83 -10.28 -9.48
CA LEU A 557 11.03 -11.46 -9.18
C LEU A 557 9.75 -11.46 -10.02
N ALA A 558 9.40 -12.61 -10.59
CA ALA A 558 8.13 -12.85 -11.27
C ALA A 558 7.64 -14.26 -10.93
N TYR A 559 6.38 -14.58 -11.24
CA TYR A 559 5.92 -15.98 -11.19
C TYR A 559 6.56 -16.80 -12.33
N ALA A 560 6.90 -18.05 -12.03
CA ALA A 560 7.42 -19.01 -13.00
C ALA A 560 6.34 -19.38 -14.02
#